data_AF-A0A2T3K9U5-F1
#
_entry.id   AF-A0A2T3K9U5-F1
#
_cell.length_a   1.000
_cell.length_b   1.000
_cell.length_c   1.000
_cell.angle_alpha   90.00
_cell.angle_beta   90.00
_cell.angle_gamma   90.00
#
_symmetry.space_group_name_H-M   'P 1'
#
loop_
_entity.id
_entity.type
_entity.pdbx_description
1 polymer ?
#
loop_
_entity_poly.entity_id
_entity_poly.type
_entity_poly.pdbx_seq_one_letter_code
_entity_poly.pdbx_strand_id
1 'polypeptide(L)'
;GAFKDSEVEAAKIFGAHQSYSGIVGTSGSNRTIMQACMKDDDIAICDRNCHKSIEQGLILTGARPIYMVPSRNCYGIIGPISKVQMSKEGIALKAKNAGIPFNADEKKASYAVVTNCTYDGLCYHSEVTEALLGESSSRIHMDEAWFGYARFNPIYKGHYAMRGDAKDHTGPTVFATHSTHKLLNALSQASYIHVRNGENAINFDRFNQAYMMHTSTSPLYAICASNDVAANMMKGESGLSLTNEVNREAIIFRQNMRQLFNDYTAENDWFFKPWNAETVTEMNGDKVNFEDASVESLMTIQQNWKLTPGDKWHGFDEIDNDWCMLDPIKVSLLTPGLDDNGNFLETGVPAALVTAYLGRFGIVPTRTTDFQVMFLFSMGITKGKRDTLINTLLSFKRHYDANADI
;
A
#
# COMPACT_ATOMS: atom_id res chain seq x y z
N GLY A 1 -3.06 -27.61 -18.19
CA GLY A 1 -4.48 -27.77 -17.84
C GLY A 1 -4.93 -26.42 -17.36
N ALA A 2 -6.08 -25.92 -17.79
CA ALA A 2 -6.35 -24.47 -17.87
C ALA A 2 -5.97 -23.65 -16.62
N PHE A 3 -6.28 -24.13 -15.41
CA PHE A 3 -5.90 -23.45 -14.17
C PHE A 3 -4.39 -23.26 -14.01
N LYS A 4 -3.61 -24.32 -14.25
CA LYS A 4 -2.13 -24.27 -14.22
C LYS A 4 -1.60 -23.33 -15.30
N ASP A 5 -2.22 -23.34 -16.47
CA ASP A 5 -1.78 -22.53 -17.61
C ASP A 5 -2.01 -21.03 -17.31
N SER A 6 -3.14 -20.69 -16.67
CA SER A 6 -3.44 -19.34 -16.15
C SER A 6 -2.43 -18.91 -15.07
N GLU A 7 -2.11 -19.77 -14.10
CA GLU A 7 -1.13 -19.47 -13.05
C GLU A 7 0.29 -19.25 -13.60
N VAL A 8 0.69 -20.03 -14.61
CA VAL A 8 1.97 -19.84 -15.31
C VAL A 8 2.00 -18.51 -16.05
N GLU A 9 0.90 -18.11 -16.67
CA GLU A 9 0.81 -16.83 -17.36
C GLU A 9 0.81 -15.64 -16.37
N ALA A 10 0.06 -15.75 -15.27
CA ALA A 10 0.10 -14.77 -14.18
C ALA A 10 1.52 -14.62 -13.63
N ALA A 11 2.27 -15.71 -13.41
CA ALA A 11 3.66 -15.65 -12.97
C ALA A 11 4.55 -14.83 -13.91
N LYS A 12 4.40 -14.98 -15.23
CA LYS A 12 5.14 -14.17 -16.20
C LYS A 12 4.74 -12.70 -16.14
N ILE A 13 3.44 -12.41 -16.15
CA ILE A 13 2.89 -11.04 -16.15
C ILE A 13 3.37 -10.28 -14.90
N PHE A 14 3.26 -10.92 -13.73
CA PHE A 14 3.61 -10.32 -12.44
C PHE A 14 5.10 -10.46 -12.08
N GLY A 15 5.94 -11.10 -12.91
CA GLY A 15 7.38 -11.19 -12.68
C GLY A 15 7.77 -12.09 -11.50
N ALA A 16 7.07 -13.20 -11.33
CA ALA A 16 7.27 -14.20 -10.30
C ALA A 16 7.76 -15.53 -10.91
N HIS A 17 8.42 -16.37 -10.09
CA HIS A 17 8.74 -17.74 -10.48
C HIS A 17 7.48 -18.62 -10.52
N GLN A 18 6.58 -18.39 -9.57
CA GLN A 18 5.32 -19.12 -9.44
C GLN A 18 4.22 -18.15 -8.99
N SER A 19 3.00 -18.40 -9.44
CA SER A 19 1.80 -17.74 -8.91
C SER A 19 0.77 -18.79 -8.53
N TYR A 20 0.06 -18.56 -7.43
CA TYR A 20 -1.04 -19.39 -6.97
C TYR A 20 -2.31 -18.55 -6.94
N SER A 21 -3.33 -18.97 -7.69
CA SER A 21 -4.63 -18.29 -7.75
C SER A 21 -5.45 -18.62 -6.50
N GLY A 22 -5.96 -17.61 -5.79
CA GLY A 22 -6.75 -17.76 -4.58
C GLY A 22 -8.20 -17.33 -4.77
N ILE A 23 -9.11 -18.03 -4.09
CA ILE A 23 -10.57 -17.75 -4.11
C ILE A 23 -11.14 -17.40 -2.72
N VAL A 24 -10.27 -17.21 -1.73
CA VAL A 24 -10.65 -16.89 -0.33
C VAL A 24 -10.02 -15.55 0.11
N GLY A 25 -9.74 -14.69 -0.88
CA GLY A 25 -9.05 -13.42 -0.74
C GLY A 25 -7.62 -13.56 -0.20
N THR A 26 -6.94 -12.41 -0.07
CA THR A 26 -5.60 -12.37 0.52
C THR A 26 -5.59 -12.86 1.98
N SER A 27 -6.74 -12.88 2.66
CA SER A 27 -6.87 -13.54 3.96
C SER A 27 -6.56 -15.03 3.90
N GLY A 28 -7.02 -15.75 2.87
CA GLY A 28 -6.61 -17.13 2.59
C GLY A 28 -5.14 -17.21 2.18
N SER A 29 -4.70 -16.32 1.29
CA SER A 29 -3.32 -16.28 0.80
C SER A 29 -2.28 -16.12 1.92
N ASN A 30 -2.49 -15.19 2.85
CA ASN A 30 -1.60 -14.96 3.97
C ASN A 30 -1.51 -16.19 4.86
N ARG A 31 -2.66 -16.81 5.20
CA ARG A 31 -2.69 -18.05 6.01
C ARG A 31 -1.94 -19.18 5.30
N THR A 32 -2.13 -19.35 3.99
CA THR A 32 -1.37 -20.33 3.18
C THR A 32 0.14 -20.12 3.26
N ILE A 33 0.62 -18.88 3.09
CA ILE A 33 2.06 -18.59 3.17
C ILE A 33 2.58 -18.90 4.58
N MET A 34 1.91 -18.40 5.61
CA MET A 34 2.36 -18.58 7.00
C MET A 34 2.36 -20.06 7.40
N GLN A 35 1.33 -20.81 7.03
CA GLN A 35 1.24 -22.25 7.27
C GLN A 35 2.34 -23.04 6.53
N ALA A 36 2.81 -22.56 5.38
CA ALA A 36 3.93 -23.17 4.66
C ALA A 36 5.30 -22.78 5.25
N CYS A 37 5.42 -21.57 5.81
CA CYS A 37 6.69 -21.02 6.27
C CYS A 37 7.06 -21.39 7.71
N MET A 38 6.09 -21.60 8.58
CA MET A 38 6.29 -21.61 10.04
C MET A 38 5.65 -22.82 10.72
N LYS A 39 6.19 -23.16 11.89
CA LYS A 39 5.63 -24.15 12.83
C LYS A 39 5.48 -23.51 14.21
N ASP A 40 4.97 -24.29 15.16
CA ASP A 40 4.89 -23.89 16.56
C ASP A 40 6.28 -23.49 17.08
N ASP A 41 6.33 -22.44 17.91
CA ASP A 41 7.54 -21.84 18.47
C ASP A 41 8.58 -21.26 17.47
N ASP A 42 8.37 -21.34 16.15
CA ASP A 42 9.25 -20.65 15.20
C ASP A 42 9.15 -19.12 15.38
N ILE A 43 10.27 -18.43 15.13
CA ILE A 43 10.32 -16.97 15.20
C ILE A 43 9.76 -16.37 13.91
N ALA A 44 8.84 -15.41 14.06
CA ALA A 44 8.28 -14.61 12.97
C ALA A 44 8.55 -13.12 13.21
N ILE A 45 9.10 -12.43 12.23
CA ILE A 45 9.29 -10.97 12.29
C ILE A 45 8.07 -10.32 11.64
N CYS A 46 7.28 -9.57 12.41
CA CYS A 46 5.99 -9.08 11.94
C CYS A 46 5.91 -7.56 12.00
N ASP A 47 5.49 -6.95 10.89
CA ASP A 47 4.94 -5.60 10.90
C ASP A 47 3.76 -5.50 11.88
N ARG A 48 3.75 -4.48 12.75
CA ARG A 48 2.66 -4.23 13.70
C ARG A 48 1.41 -3.64 13.02
N ASN A 49 1.55 -3.07 11.83
CA ASN A 49 0.45 -2.63 10.95
C ASN A 49 -0.13 -3.79 10.11
N CYS A 50 0.01 -5.03 10.58
CA CYS A 50 -0.41 -6.19 9.81
C CYS A 50 -1.93 -6.35 9.77
N HIS A 51 -2.43 -6.92 8.67
CA HIS A 51 -3.83 -7.28 8.54
C HIS A 51 -4.21 -8.42 9.50
N LYS A 52 -5.49 -8.51 9.87
CA LYS A 52 -6.03 -9.58 10.74
C LYS A 52 -5.64 -10.99 10.31
N SER A 53 -5.45 -11.23 9.00
CA SER A 53 -5.03 -12.53 8.49
C SER A 53 -3.60 -12.93 8.86
N ILE A 54 -2.72 -11.97 9.16
CA ILE A 54 -1.37 -12.25 9.68
C ILE A 54 -1.47 -12.73 11.12
N GLU A 55 -2.27 -12.06 11.96
CA GLU A 55 -2.56 -12.53 13.32
C GLU A 55 -3.23 -13.90 13.32
N GLN A 56 -4.20 -14.14 12.43
CA GLN A 56 -4.79 -15.47 12.24
C GLN A 56 -3.74 -16.53 11.90
N GLY A 57 -2.76 -16.20 11.04
CA GLY A 57 -1.67 -17.11 10.73
C GLY A 57 -0.77 -17.41 11.94
N LEU A 58 -0.48 -16.41 12.78
CA LEU A 58 0.23 -16.62 14.05
C LEU A 58 -0.55 -17.57 14.97
N ILE A 59 -1.86 -17.36 15.12
CA ILE A 59 -2.73 -18.22 15.94
C ILE A 59 -2.75 -19.66 15.42
N LEU A 60 -2.85 -19.85 14.10
CA LEU A 60 -2.92 -21.18 13.47
C LEU A 60 -1.59 -21.93 13.53
N THR A 61 -0.47 -21.22 13.51
CA THR A 61 0.87 -21.83 13.48
C THR A 61 1.52 -21.98 14.85
N GLY A 62 1.12 -21.17 15.84
CA GLY A 62 1.77 -21.13 17.16
C GLY A 62 3.10 -20.37 17.20
N ALA A 63 3.47 -19.70 16.10
CA ALA A 63 4.74 -19.00 16.01
C ALA A 63 4.83 -17.79 16.93
N ARG A 64 6.06 -17.43 17.32
CA ARG A 64 6.38 -16.36 18.26
C ARG A 64 6.75 -15.07 17.52
N PRO A 65 5.92 -14.02 17.57
CA PRO A 65 6.16 -12.80 16.82
C PRO A 65 7.14 -11.85 17.51
N ILE A 66 8.07 -11.30 16.75
CA ILE A 66 8.83 -10.08 17.07
C ILE A 66 8.22 -8.94 16.24
N TYR A 67 7.69 -7.91 16.89
CA TYR A 67 7.00 -6.83 16.19
C TYR A 67 7.90 -5.64 15.83
N MET A 68 7.83 -5.21 14.56
CA MET A 68 8.35 -3.94 14.07
C MET A 68 7.25 -2.88 14.16
N VAL A 69 7.52 -1.76 14.83
CA VAL A 69 6.48 -0.76 15.13
C VAL A 69 6.59 0.40 14.13
N PRO A 70 5.58 0.65 13.28
CA PRO A 70 5.61 1.76 12.34
C PRO A 70 5.58 3.11 13.06
N SER A 71 6.06 4.16 12.39
CA SER A 71 5.83 5.54 12.84
C SER A 71 4.36 5.95 12.64
N ARG A 72 3.98 7.15 13.13
CA ARG A 72 2.66 7.74 12.95
C ARG A 72 2.78 9.26 12.95
N ASN A 73 2.06 9.96 12.09
CA ASN A 73 2.05 11.43 12.07
C ASN A 73 0.92 12.03 12.93
N CYS A 74 0.87 13.36 12.99
CA CYS A 74 -0.13 14.11 13.75
C CYS A 74 -1.58 13.82 13.33
N TYR A 75 -1.83 13.48 12.07
CA TYR A 75 -3.15 13.14 11.54
C TYR A 75 -3.60 11.71 11.87
N GLY A 76 -2.76 10.93 12.57
CA GLY A 76 -3.03 9.54 12.87
C GLY A 76 -2.71 8.57 11.72
N ILE A 77 -2.11 9.06 10.63
CA ILE A 77 -1.69 8.23 9.50
C ILE A 77 -0.52 7.36 9.94
N ILE A 78 -0.65 6.04 9.72
CA ILE A 78 0.39 5.08 10.05
C ILE A 78 1.50 5.16 8.99
N GLY A 79 2.70 5.50 9.46
CA GLY A 79 3.90 5.69 8.68
C GLY A 79 4.67 4.40 8.38
N PRO A 80 5.88 4.51 7.80
CA PRO A 80 6.73 3.36 7.58
C PRO A 80 7.39 2.89 8.89
N ILE A 81 7.75 1.61 8.95
CA ILE A 81 8.75 1.09 9.88
C ILE A 81 10.12 1.63 9.46
N SER A 82 10.96 2.07 10.39
CA SER A 82 12.30 2.60 10.08
C SER A 82 13.31 1.51 9.66
N LYS A 83 14.33 1.91 8.89
CA LYS A 83 15.45 1.03 8.47
C LYS A 83 16.15 0.41 9.68
N VAL A 84 16.33 1.19 10.75
CA VAL A 84 16.93 0.72 12.01
C VAL A 84 16.13 -0.42 12.63
N GLN A 85 14.79 -0.39 12.58
CA GLN A 85 13.98 -1.48 13.12
C GLN A 85 14.01 -2.74 12.26
N MET A 86 14.20 -2.60 10.94
CA MET A 86 14.31 -3.74 10.01
C MET A 86 15.72 -4.34 9.94
N SER A 87 16.74 -3.64 10.45
CA SER A 87 18.10 -4.17 10.50
C SER A 87 18.19 -5.36 11.45
N LYS A 88 19.20 -6.20 11.22
CA LYS A 88 19.49 -7.35 12.08
C LYS A 88 19.66 -6.97 13.55
N GLU A 89 20.34 -5.85 13.83
CA GLU A 89 20.55 -5.32 15.17
C GLU A 89 19.24 -4.83 15.80
N GLY A 90 18.40 -4.13 15.04
CA GLY A 90 17.08 -3.67 15.49
C GLY A 90 16.16 -4.82 15.86
N ILE A 91 16.12 -5.86 15.04
CA ILE A 91 15.33 -7.07 15.29
C ILE A 91 15.87 -7.82 16.52
N ALA A 92 17.18 -7.97 16.66
CA ALA A 92 17.80 -8.60 17.84
C ALA A 92 17.48 -7.82 19.12
N LEU A 93 17.49 -6.49 19.07
CA LEU A 93 17.11 -5.64 20.20
C LEU A 93 15.64 -5.82 20.57
N LYS A 94 14.73 -5.85 19.59
CA LYS A 94 13.29 -6.11 19.82
C LYS A 94 13.07 -7.49 20.44
N ALA A 95 13.76 -8.52 19.94
CA ALA A 95 13.69 -9.88 20.48
C ALA A 95 14.13 -9.92 21.94
N LYS A 96 15.28 -9.31 22.26
CA LYS A 96 15.81 -9.20 23.63
C LYS A 96 14.82 -8.51 24.56
N ASN A 97 14.24 -7.38 24.14
CA ASN A 97 13.28 -6.63 24.92
C ASN A 97 11.97 -7.41 25.16
N ALA A 98 11.60 -8.29 24.24
CA ALA A 98 10.45 -9.18 24.38
C ALA A 98 10.75 -10.50 25.12
N GLY A 99 12.00 -10.73 25.55
CA GLY A 99 12.42 -11.99 26.16
C GLY A 99 12.36 -13.20 25.20
N ILE A 100 12.49 -12.95 23.89
CA ILE A 100 12.48 -13.98 22.86
C ILE A 100 13.93 -14.36 22.53
N PRO A 101 14.36 -15.62 22.73
CA PRO A 101 15.72 -16.05 22.37
C PRO A 101 15.84 -16.11 20.85
N PHE A 102 16.53 -15.12 20.27
CA PHE A 102 16.72 -15.02 18.82
C PHE A 102 18.13 -14.51 18.48
N ASN A 103 18.83 -15.25 17.64
CA ASN A 103 20.12 -14.87 17.05
C ASN A 103 20.11 -15.25 15.56
N ALA A 104 20.08 -14.24 14.68
CA ALA A 104 20.03 -14.45 13.23
C ALA A 104 21.28 -15.15 12.66
N ASP A 105 22.44 -15.05 13.34
CA ASP A 105 23.67 -15.76 12.92
C ASP A 105 23.61 -17.27 13.20
N GLU A 106 22.83 -17.68 14.20
CA GLU A 106 22.65 -19.09 14.55
C GLU A 106 21.47 -19.71 13.79
N LYS A 107 20.32 -19.02 13.81
CA LYS A 107 19.09 -19.43 13.14
C LYS A 107 18.28 -18.21 12.75
N LYS A 108 18.26 -17.88 11.45
CA LYS A 108 17.33 -16.90 10.88
C LYS A 108 15.88 -17.24 11.23
N ALA A 109 15.05 -16.21 11.38
CA ALA A 109 13.61 -16.34 11.57
C ALA A 109 12.99 -17.06 10.36
N SER A 110 11.99 -17.92 10.62
CA SER A 110 11.34 -18.72 9.59
C SER A 110 10.54 -17.88 8.59
N TYR A 111 10.19 -16.65 8.97
CA TYR A 111 9.33 -15.75 8.20
C TYR A 111 9.48 -14.29 8.67
N ALA A 112 9.45 -13.36 7.73
CA ALA A 112 9.30 -11.92 7.98
C ALA A 112 8.17 -11.36 7.11
N VAL A 113 7.36 -10.44 7.64
CA VAL A 113 6.28 -9.78 6.87
C VAL A 113 6.25 -8.28 7.05
N VAL A 114 6.03 -7.58 5.94
CA VAL A 114 5.78 -6.13 5.86
C VAL A 114 4.58 -5.86 4.99
N THR A 115 3.68 -4.98 5.43
CA THR A 115 2.54 -4.53 4.62
C THR A 115 3.02 -3.45 3.65
N ASN A 116 2.97 -3.70 2.33
CA ASN A 116 3.46 -2.77 1.32
C ASN A 116 2.54 -2.67 0.10
N CYS A 117 1.88 -1.56 -0.20
CA CYS A 117 1.86 -0.30 0.54
C CYS A 117 0.97 -0.36 1.78
N THR A 118 1.10 0.64 2.66
CA THR A 118 0.13 0.85 3.75
C THR A 118 -1.24 1.23 3.20
N TYR A 119 -2.27 1.21 4.04
CA TYR A 119 -3.62 1.60 3.66
C TYR A 119 -3.67 3.03 3.08
N ASP A 120 -2.91 3.95 3.69
CA ASP A 120 -2.85 5.37 3.33
C ASP A 120 -1.89 5.66 2.17
N GLY A 121 -1.30 4.61 1.55
CA GLY A 121 -0.51 4.73 0.34
C GLY A 121 0.99 4.93 0.56
N LEU A 122 1.54 4.58 1.71
CA LEU A 122 2.99 4.63 1.91
C LEU A 122 3.63 3.34 1.37
N CYS A 123 4.44 3.48 0.34
CA CYS A 123 5.11 2.40 -0.39
C CYS A 123 6.58 2.35 0.03
N TYR A 124 7.06 1.23 0.55
CA TYR A 124 8.44 1.06 0.98
C TYR A 124 9.39 0.89 -0.21
N HIS A 125 10.64 1.32 -0.06
CA HIS A 125 11.71 0.91 -0.95
C HIS A 125 11.97 -0.59 -0.77
N SER A 126 11.30 -1.39 -1.58
CA SER A 126 11.23 -2.85 -1.45
C SER A 126 12.58 -3.55 -1.55
N GLU A 127 13.51 -3.08 -2.40
CA GLU A 127 14.85 -3.67 -2.50
C GLU A 127 15.65 -3.52 -1.20
N VAL A 128 15.65 -2.33 -0.61
CA VAL A 128 16.29 -2.08 0.69
C VAL A 128 15.59 -2.84 1.81
N THR A 129 14.25 -2.90 1.78
CA THR A 129 13.45 -3.69 2.73
C THR A 129 13.83 -5.17 2.68
N GLU A 130 13.95 -5.73 1.48
CA GLU A 130 14.33 -7.11 1.24
C GLU A 130 15.75 -7.41 1.73
N ALA A 131 16.70 -6.51 1.46
CA ALA A 131 18.08 -6.65 1.91
C ALA A 131 18.18 -6.67 3.44
N LEU A 132 17.57 -5.68 4.12
CA LEU A 132 17.61 -5.57 5.58
C LEU A 132 16.97 -6.79 6.27
N LEU A 133 15.75 -7.15 5.87
CA LEU A 133 15.05 -8.30 6.45
C LEU A 133 15.71 -9.63 6.07
N GLY A 134 16.36 -9.71 4.91
CA GLY A 134 17.07 -10.89 4.42
C GLY A 134 18.22 -11.33 5.32
N GLU A 135 18.80 -10.39 6.08
CA GLU A 135 19.80 -10.70 7.10
C GLU A 135 19.22 -11.51 8.27
N SER A 136 17.94 -11.31 8.59
CA SER A 136 17.27 -11.94 9.73
C SER A 136 16.27 -13.03 9.37
N SER A 137 15.82 -13.12 8.11
CA SER A 137 14.92 -14.17 7.62
C SER A 137 15.23 -14.56 6.18
N SER A 138 15.18 -15.86 5.88
CA SER A 138 15.28 -16.36 4.50
C SER A 138 13.96 -16.29 3.73
N ARG A 139 12.86 -15.87 4.36
CA ARG A 139 11.52 -15.83 3.75
C ARG A 139 10.84 -14.51 4.08
N ILE A 140 10.68 -13.66 3.06
CA ILE A 140 10.09 -12.33 3.23
C ILE A 140 8.75 -12.30 2.51
N HIS A 141 7.70 -11.91 3.22
CA HIS A 141 6.37 -11.70 2.68
C HIS A 141 6.08 -10.21 2.64
N MET A 142 5.97 -9.65 1.44
CA MET A 142 5.41 -8.31 1.25
C MET A 142 3.90 -8.46 1.05
N ASP A 143 3.10 -8.08 2.05
CA ASP A 143 1.65 -8.08 1.91
C ASP A 143 1.20 -6.89 1.06
N GLU A 144 1.14 -7.14 -0.25
CA GLU A 144 0.80 -6.16 -1.29
C GLU A 144 -0.69 -6.15 -1.65
N ALA A 145 -1.55 -6.46 -0.68
CA ALA A 145 -2.99 -6.62 -0.94
C ALA A 145 -3.60 -5.41 -1.64
N TRP A 146 -3.13 -4.20 -1.30
CA TRP A 146 -3.57 -2.91 -1.84
C TRP A 146 -2.69 -2.39 -3.00
N PHE A 147 -1.77 -3.19 -3.54
CA PHE A 147 -0.70 -2.67 -4.39
C PHE A 147 -0.35 -3.52 -5.62
N GLY A 148 -1.26 -4.40 -6.05
CA GLY A 148 -1.03 -5.32 -7.17
C GLY A 148 -0.78 -4.70 -8.54
N TYR A 149 -1.01 -3.40 -8.72
CA TYR A 149 -0.76 -2.67 -9.98
C TYR A 149 0.65 -2.08 -10.08
N ALA A 150 1.42 -2.05 -8.98
CA ALA A 150 2.64 -1.26 -8.89
C ALA A 150 3.68 -1.62 -9.95
N ARG A 151 3.81 -2.92 -10.27
CA ARG A 151 4.74 -3.43 -11.29
C ARG A 151 4.54 -2.79 -12.66
N PHE A 152 3.32 -2.40 -12.99
CA PHE A 152 2.93 -1.99 -14.34
C PHE A 152 3.07 -0.49 -14.58
N ASN A 153 3.53 0.28 -13.58
CA ASN A 153 3.80 1.71 -13.76
C ASN A 153 5.22 2.09 -13.30
N PRO A 154 6.02 2.75 -14.16
CA PRO A 154 7.39 3.17 -13.82
C PRO A 154 7.49 4.06 -12.58
N ILE A 155 6.43 4.82 -12.22
CA ILE A 155 6.45 5.69 -11.04
C ILE A 155 6.71 4.92 -9.75
N TYR A 156 6.40 3.62 -9.69
CA TYR A 156 6.59 2.76 -8.50
C TYR A 156 7.87 1.92 -8.55
N LYS A 157 8.77 2.14 -9.53
CA LYS A 157 10.01 1.37 -9.66
C LYS A 157 10.77 1.32 -8.33
N GLY A 158 11.19 0.12 -7.92
CA GLY A 158 11.91 -0.10 -6.66
C GLY A 158 11.02 -0.25 -5.42
N HIS A 159 9.70 -0.04 -5.52
CA HIS A 159 8.79 0.04 -4.37
C HIS A 159 7.79 -1.12 -4.25
N TYR A 160 8.00 -2.22 -4.98
CA TYR A 160 7.18 -3.45 -4.94
C TYR A 160 8.05 -4.70 -5.01
N ALA A 161 7.54 -5.85 -4.55
CA ALA A 161 8.30 -7.08 -4.36
C ALA A 161 8.82 -7.69 -5.67
N MET A 162 7.95 -7.80 -6.68
CA MET A 162 8.25 -8.53 -7.91
C MET A 162 8.97 -7.65 -8.95
N ARG A 163 10.19 -7.17 -8.65
CA ARG A 163 11.01 -6.25 -9.49
C ARG A 163 11.78 -6.94 -10.62
N GLY A 164 11.73 -6.43 -11.84
CA GLY A 164 12.52 -7.00 -12.95
C GLY A 164 12.07 -8.41 -13.33
N ASP A 165 13.00 -9.24 -13.83
CA ASP A 165 12.77 -10.64 -14.16
C ASP A 165 12.96 -11.52 -12.92
N ALA A 166 12.12 -12.55 -12.75
CA ALA A 166 12.21 -13.46 -11.61
C ALA A 166 13.52 -14.27 -11.63
N LYS A 167 14.03 -14.63 -12.81
CA LYS A 167 15.21 -15.48 -12.96
C LYS A 167 16.50 -14.85 -12.42
N ASP A 168 16.54 -13.52 -12.33
CA ASP A 168 17.70 -12.75 -11.88
C ASP A 168 17.67 -12.53 -10.35
N HIS A 169 16.64 -13.06 -9.67
CA HIS A 169 16.46 -12.92 -8.24
C HIS A 169 17.53 -13.70 -7.47
N THR A 170 18.15 -13.03 -6.51
CA THR A 170 19.10 -13.62 -5.56
C THR A 170 18.74 -13.18 -4.15
N GLY A 171 19.13 -13.95 -3.13
CA GLY A 171 18.79 -13.65 -1.74
C GLY A 171 17.58 -14.46 -1.22
N PRO A 172 16.75 -13.91 -0.32
CA PRO A 172 15.69 -14.65 0.35
C PRO A 172 14.57 -15.08 -0.60
N THR A 173 13.79 -16.10 -0.22
CA THR A 173 12.52 -16.36 -0.91
C THR A 173 11.54 -15.24 -0.60
N VAL A 174 10.94 -14.64 -1.63
CA VAL A 174 10.01 -13.51 -1.48
C VAL A 174 8.60 -13.92 -1.89
N PHE A 175 7.63 -13.63 -1.04
CA PHE A 175 6.21 -13.75 -1.32
C PHE A 175 5.60 -12.36 -1.48
N ALA A 176 4.72 -12.19 -2.46
CA ALA A 176 3.85 -11.03 -2.58
C ALA A 176 2.40 -11.48 -2.68
N THR A 177 1.51 -10.87 -1.91
CA THR A 177 0.07 -11.19 -1.95
C THR A 177 -0.73 -10.04 -2.51
N HIS A 178 -1.52 -10.28 -3.55
CA HIS A 178 -2.41 -9.27 -4.12
C HIS A 178 -3.86 -9.64 -3.85
N SER A 179 -4.65 -8.70 -3.32
CA SER A 179 -6.10 -8.83 -3.38
C SER A 179 -6.53 -8.26 -4.72
N THR A 180 -6.68 -9.14 -5.71
CA THR A 180 -6.96 -8.74 -7.09
C THR A 180 -8.21 -7.84 -7.17
N HIS A 181 -9.22 -8.11 -6.33
CA HIS A 181 -10.46 -7.32 -6.29
C HIS A 181 -10.36 -5.95 -5.60
N LYS A 182 -9.24 -5.61 -4.94
CA LYS A 182 -9.11 -4.31 -4.28
C LYS A 182 -8.79 -3.21 -5.28
N LEU A 183 -7.69 -3.39 -6.01
CA LEU A 183 -7.17 -2.37 -6.94
C LEU A 183 -6.69 -2.91 -8.29
N LEU A 184 -6.90 -4.20 -8.55
CA LEU A 184 -7.00 -4.73 -9.91
C LEU A 184 -8.50 -4.95 -10.25
N ASN A 185 -8.80 -5.58 -11.37
CA ASN A 185 -10.18 -5.77 -11.83
C ASN A 185 -10.64 -7.23 -11.71
N ALA A 186 -10.98 -7.68 -10.51
CA ALA A 186 -11.52 -9.02 -10.26
C ALA A 186 -12.70 -9.02 -9.28
N LEU A 187 -13.44 -10.14 -9.25
CA LEU A 187 -14.52 -10.34 -8.27
C LEU A 187 -13.95 -10.44 -6.86
N SER A 188 -14.71 -9.96 -5.87
CA SER A 188 -14.38 -10.14 -4.45
C SER A 188 -13.99 -11.59 -4.15
N GLN A 189 -13.05 -11.74 -3.21
CA GLN A 189 -12.37 -13.00 -2.87
C GLN A 189 -11.29 -13.48 -3.87
N ALA A 190 -11.18 -12.91 -5.07
CA ALA A 190 -10.03 -13.19 -5.94
C ALA A 190 -8.72 -12.63 -5.34
N SER A 191 -7.65 -13.42 -5.38
CA SER A 191 -6.32 -13.03 -4.92
C SER A 191 -5.22 -13.82 -5.62
N TYR A 192 -3.98 -13.35 -5.54
CA TYR A 192 -2.79 -14.12 -5.92
C TYR A 192 -1.79 -14.20 -4.78
N ILE A 193 -1.05 -15.32 -4.73
CA ILE A 193 0.26 -15.41 -4.09
C ILE A 193 1.29 -15.48 -5.22
N HIS A 194 2.22 -14.54 -5.26
CA HIS A 194 3.38 -14.55 -6.16
C HIS A 194 4.62 -14.94 -5.38
N VAL A 195 5.45 -15.82 -5.94
CA VAL A 195 6.65 -16.34 -5.28
C VAL A 195 7.87 -16.07 -6.14
N ARG A 196 8.91 -15.49 -5.53
CA ARG A 196 10.27 -15.54 -6.02
C ARG A 196 11.09 -16.51 -5.18
N ASN A 197 11.58 -17.56 -5.83
CA ASN A 197 12.42 -18.56 -5.19
C ASN A 197 13.79 -17.95 -4.88
N GLY A 198 14.25 -18.16 -3.64
CA GLY A 198 15.58 -17.78 -3.18
C GLY A 198 16.06 -18.78 -2.11
N GLU A 199 16.73 -18.29 -1.08
CA GLU A 199 17.10 -19.09 0.09
C GLU A 199 15.89 -19.83 0.66
N ASN A 200 16.08 -21.10 1.03
CA ASN A 200 15.07 -21.90 1.73
C ASN A 200 13.69 -21.94 1.05
N ALA A 201 13.66 -21.88 -0.28
CA ALA A 201 12.47 -21.97 -1.11
C ALA A 201 11.64 -23.22 -0.79
N ILE A 202 10.33 -23.08 -0.90
CA ILE A 202 9.36 -24.16 -0.63
C ILE A 202 8.92 -24.71 -1.98
N ASN A 203 9.21 -25.98 -2.24
CA ASN A 203 8.78 -26.62 -3.48
C ASN A 203 7.25 -26.73 -3.58
N PHE A 204 6.77 -26.99 -4.80
CA PHE A 204 5.35 -27.06 -5.09
C PHE A 204 4.62 -28.06 -4.18
N ASP A 205 5.13 -29.28 -4.03
CA ASP A 205 4.44 -30.33 -3.28
C ASP A 205 4.19 -29.93 -1.82
N ARG A 206 5.17 -29.29 -1.18
CA ARG A 206 5.05 -28.79 0.20
C ARG A 206 4.12 -27.58 0.29
N PHE A 207 4.27 -26.61 -0.62
CA PHE A 207 3.44 -25.41 -0.60
C PHE A 207 1.97 -25.73 -0.89
N ASN A 208 1.72 -26.68 -1.79
CA ASN A 208 0.37 -27.08 -2.18
C ASN A 208 -0.42 -27.74 -1.03
N GLN A 209 0.25 -28.38 -0.06
CA GLN A 209 -0.42 -28.85 1.16
C GLN A 209 -0.99 -27.69 1.98
N ALA A 210 -0.20 -26.62 2.16
CA ALA A 210 -0.67 -25.41 2.85
C ALA A 210 -1.77 -24.69 2.06
N TYR A 211 -1.66 -24.65 0.72
CA TYR A 211 -2.68 -24.09 -0.15
C TYR A 211 -4.02 -24.82 -0.01
N MET A 212 -3.99 -26.16 -0.06
CA MET A 212 -5.18 -27.00 0.08
C MET A 212 -5.83 -26.90 1.47
N MET A 213 -5.04 -26.59 2.51
CA MET A 213 -5.55 -26.39 3.88
C MET A 213 -6.49 -25.18 4.02
N HIS A 214 -6.31 -24.16 3.18
CA HIS A 214 -7.04 -22.88 3.30
C HIS A 214 -7.90 -22.53 2.08
N THR A 215 -7.93 -23.40 1.07
CA THR A 215 -8.82 -23.27 -0.09
C THR A 215 -10.08 -24.13 0.10
N SER A 216 -11.00 -24.04 -0.86
CA SER A 216 -12.18 -24.90 -0.93
C SER A 216 -11.96 -26.05 -1.92
N THR A 217 -12.46 -27.25 -1.60
CA THR A 217 -12.52 -28.38 -2.54
C THR A 217 -13.52 -28.16 -3.68
N SER A 218 -14.33 -27.10 -3.60
CA SER A 218 -15.34 -26.75 -4.59
C SER A 218 -15.25 -25.25 -4.91
N PRO A 219 -14.20 -24.81 -5.62
CA PRO A 219 -13.98 -23.40 -5.89
C PRO A 219 -15.01 -22.87 -6.89
N LEU A 220 -15.50 -21.65 -6.67
CA LEU A 220 -16.37 -20.98 -7.63
C LEU A 220 -15.55 -20.51 -8.84
N TYR A 221 -15.66 -21.20 -9.97
CA TYR A 221 -14.85 -20.94 -11.16
C TYR A 221 -15.01 -19.52 -11.72
N ALA A 222 -16.11 -18.83 -11.47
CA ALA A 222 -16.28 -17.43 -11.85
C ALA A 222 -15.22 -16.51 -11.19
N ILE A 223 -14.85 -16.78 -9.93
CA ILE A 223 -13.80 -16.05 -9.23
C ILE A 223 -12.46 -16.31 -9.93
N CYS A 224 -12.15 -17.58 -10.23
CA CYS A 224 -10.94 -17.96 -10.95
C CYS A 224 -10.85 -17.29 -12.32
N ALA A 225 -11.94 -17.29 -13.10
CA ALA A 225 -11.99 -16.64 -14.41
C ALA A 225 -11.77 -15.13 -14.29
N SER A 226 -12.37 -14.46 -13.30
CA SER A 226 -12.13 -13.03 -13.05
C SER A 226 -10.67 -12.75 -12.68
N ASN A 227 -10.01 -13.65 -11.95
CA ASN A 227 -8.61 -13.52 -11.56
C ASN A 227 -7.66 -13.70 -12.76
N ASP A 228 -8.01 -14.59 -13.68
CA ASP A 228 -7.29 -14.80 -14.94
C ASP A 228 -7.44 -13.58 -15.87
N VAL A 229 -8.67 -13.07 -16.04
CA VAL A 229 -8.94 -11.84 -16.81
C VAL A 229 -8.17 -10.66 -16.21
N ALA A 230 -8.18 -10.48 -14.89
CA ALA A 230 -7.47 -9.40 -14.22
C ALA A 230 -5.96 -9.42 -14.50
N ALA A 231 -5.34 -10.60 -14.48
CA ALA A 231 -3.93 -10.75 -14.84
C ALA A 231 -3.70 -10.33 -16.30
N ASN A 232 -4.53 -10.83 -17.22
CA ASN A 232 -4.42 -10.53 -18.64
C ASN A 232 -4.67 -9.04 -18.98
N MET A 233 -5.50 -8.33 -18.22
CA MET A 233 -5.68 -6.88 -18.38
C MET A 233 -4.38 -6.09 -18.13
N MET A 234 -3.47 -6.60 -17.28
CA MET A 234 -2.20 -5.95 -16.96
C MET A 234 -1.06 -6.32 -17.94
N LYS A 235 -1.30 -7.22 -18.90
CA LYS A 235 -0.27 -7.74 -19.80
C LYS A 235 0.14 -6.72 -20.86
N GLY A 236 1.43 -6.39 -20.90
CA GLY A 236 2.00 -5.51 -21.92
C GLY A 236 1.56 -4.06 -21.74
N GLU A 237 1.37 -3.34 -22.85
CA GLU A 237 1.05 -1.89 -22.84
C GLU A 237 -0.26 -1.55 -22.13
N SER A 238 -1.20 -2.50 -22.01
CA SER A 238 -2.48 -2.24 -21.33
C SER A 238 -2.27 -1.97 -19.84
N GLY A 239 -1.36 -2.68 -19.17
CA GLY A 239 -1.06 -2.45 -17.75
C GLY A 239 -0.51 -1.04 -17.50
N LEU A 240 0.37 -0.56 -18.37
CA LEU A 240 0.89 0.80 -18.32
C LEU A 240 -0.20 1.83 -18.60
N SER A 241 -1.01 1.62 -19.64
CA SER A 241 -2.10 2.51 -20.02
C SER A 241 -3.13 2.68 -18.90
N LEU A 242 -3.60 1.57 -18.33
CA LEU A 242 -4.59 1.56 -17.25
C LEU A 242 -4.06 2.26 -15.99
N THR A 243 -2.83 1.95 -15.58
CA THR A 243 -2.23 2.59 -14.39
C THR A 243 -1.94 4.08 -14.60
N ASN A 244 -1.51 4.47 -15.80
CA ASN A 244 -1.31 5.87 -16.16
C ASN A 244 -2.62 6.67 -16.09
N GLU A 245 -3.74 6.09 -16.52
CA GLU A 245 -5.04 6.75 -16.44
C GLU A 245 -5.43 7.04 -14.98
N VAL A 246 -5.29 6.06 -14.09
CA VAL A 246 -5.63 6.25 -12.67
C VAL A 246 -4.71 7.25 -11.98
N ASN A 247 -3.39 7.17 -12.24
CA ASN A 247 -2.43 8.15 -11.73
C ASN A 247 -2.76 9.56 -12.19
N ARG A 248 -3.05 9.73 -13.49
CA ARG A 248 -3.41 11.03 -14.07
C ARG A 248 -4.66 11.62 -13.40
N GLU A 249 -5.71 10.83 -13.23
CA GLU A 249 -6.96 11.30 -12.61
C GLU A 249 -6.75 11.71 -11.15
N ALA A 250 -5.98 10.94 -10.39
CA ALA A 250 -5.65 11.27 -9.01
C ALA A 250 -4.78 12.52 -8.90
N ILE A 251 -3.79 12.68 -9.78
CA ILE A 251 -2.90 13.84 -9.83
C ILE A 251 -3.68 15.12 -10.14
N ILE A 252 -4.51 15.10 -11.19
CA ILE A 252 -5.30 16.29 -11.56
C ILE A 252 -6.28 16.64 -10.44
N PHE A 253 -6.89 15.64 -9.80
CA PHE A 253 -7.74 15.89 -8.63
C PHE A 253 -6.96 16.55 -7.48
N ARG A 254 -5.75 16.07 -7.16
CA ARG A 254 -4.88 16.72 -6.15
C ARG A 254 -4.52 18.16 -6.53
N GLN A 255 -4.19 18.42 -7.79
CA GLN A 255 -3.87 19.78 -8.26
C GLN A 255 -5.08 20.70 -8.13
N ASN A 256 -6.26 20.27 -8.56
CA ASN A 256 -7.49 21.05 -8.42
C ASN A 256 -7.81 21.36 -6.95
N MET A 257 -7.65 20.37 -6.05
CA MET A 257 -7.87 20.57 -4.61
C MET A 257 -6.84 21.53 -4.00
N ARG A 258 -5.58 21.46 -4.43
CA ARG A 258 -4.52 22.40 -3.99
C ARG A 258 -4.79 23.82 -4.49
N GLN A 259 -5.19 23.99 -5.74
CA GLN A 259 -5.57 25.29 -6.30
C GLN A 259 -6.70 25.92 -5.49
N LEU A 260 -7.80 25.18 -5.28
CA LEU A 260 -8.92 25.67 -4.47
C LEU A 260 -8.48 26.01 -3.04
N PHE A 261 -7.63 25.18 -2.42
CA PHE A 261 -7.08 25.46 -1.10
C PHE A 261 -6.32 26.80 -1.08
N ASN A 262 -5.46 27.05 -2.07
CA ASN A 262 -4.70 28.28 -2.16
C ASN A 262 -5.62 29.50 -2.41
N ASP A 263 -6.60 29.38 -3.31
CA ASP A 263 -7.55 30.45 -3.64
C ASP A 263 -8.34 30.88 -2.40
N TYR A 264 -8.91 29.92 -1.64
CA TYR A 264 -9.62 30.23 -0.39
C TYR A 264 -8.69 30.78 0.69
N THR A 265 -7.48 30.23 0.83
CA THR A 265 -6.52 30.69 1.84
C THR A 265 -6.06 32.14 1.57
N ALA A 266 -5.91 32.52 0.29
CA ALA A 266 -5.57 33.89 -0.11
C ALA A 266 -6.65 34.91 0.30
N GLU A 267 -7.90 34.48 0.47
CA GLU A 267 -9.02 35.28 0.97
C GLU A 267 -9.20 35.18 2.51
N ASN A 268 -8.25 34.56 3.23
CA ASN A 268 -8.33 34.21 4.65
C ASN A 268 -9.52 33.29 4.99
N ASP A 269 -9.88 32.41 4.08
CA ASP A 269 -10.94 31.41 4.24
C ASP A 269 -10.34 29.99 4.26
N TRP A 270 -11.10 29.02 4.77
CA TRP A 270 -10.64 27.64 4.93
C TRP A 270 -10.99 26.79 3.71
N PHE A 271 -10.20 25.76 3.42
CA PHE A 271 -10.62 24.69 2.51
C PHE A 271 -9.87 23.38 2.79
N PHE A 272 -10.23 22.32 2.08
CA PHE A 272 -9.57 21.02 2.17
C PHE A 272 -8.20 21.04 1.50
N LYS A 273 -7.15 20.59 2.21
CA LYS A 273 -5.77 20.53 1.68
C LYS A 273 -5.44 19.09 1.24
N PRO A 274 -5.01 18.82 -0.01
CA PRO A 274 -4.54 17.49 -0.37
C PRO A 274 -3.21 17.17 0.35
N TRP A 275 -3.11 15.95 0.89
CA TRP A 275 -1.91 15.44 1.55
C TRP A 275 -0.94 14.86 0.52
N ASN A 276 0.04 15.69 0.13
CA ASN A 276 1.18 15.39 -0.73
C ASN A 276 2.21 16.52 -0.62
N ALA A 277 3.37 16.35 -1.27
CA ALA A 277 4.40 17.36 -1.36
C ALA A 277 3.85 18.73 -1.80
N GLU A 278 4.40 19.80 -1.22
CA GLU A 278 4.03 21.19 -1.52
C GLU A 278 4.84 21.75 -2.69
N THR A 279 6.14 21.46 -2.72
CA THR A 279 7.06 21.82 -3.79
C THR A 279 7.57 20.56 -4.47
N VAL A 280 7.60 20.57 -5.80
CA VAL A 280 7.98 19.44 -6.65
C VAL A 280 8.98 19.87 -7.71
N THR A 281 9.56 18.91 -8.41
CA THR A 281 10.51 19.12 -9.51
C THR A 281 9.82 18.92 -10.86
N GLU A 282 10.02 19.87 -11.77
CA GLU A 282 9.65 19.76 -13.19
C GLU A 282 10.67 18.91 -13.98
N MET A 283 10.32 18.50 -15.20
CA MET A 283 11.22 17.78 -16.11
C MET A 283 12.46 18.59 -16.48
N ASN A 284 12.38 19.92 -16.47
CA ASN A 284 13.53 20.80 -16.72
C ASN A 284 14.46 20.96 -15.49
N GLY A 285 14.09 20.38 -14.33
CA GLY A 285 14.84 20.45 -13.08
C GLY A 285 14.39 21.55 -12.11
N ASP A 286 13.53 22.48 -12.55
CA ASP A 286 13.07 23.59 -11.74
C ASP A 286 12.19 23.12 -10.57
N LYS A 287 12.24 23.85 -9.47
CA LYS A 287 11.33 23.66 -8.33
C LYS A 287 10.10 24.55 -8.50
N VAL A 288 8.93 23.94 -8.48
CA VAL A 288 7.62 24.61 -8.63
C VAL A 288 6.65 24.14 -7.55
N ASN A 289 5.57 24.89 -7.31
CA ASN A 289 4.50 24.41 -6.45
C ASN A 289 3.78 23.21 -7.11
N PHE A 290 3.18 22.34 -6.30
CA PHE A 290 2.55 21.12 -6.78
C PHE A 290 1.46 21.35 -7.83
N GLU A 291 0.62 22.37 -7.63
CA GLU A 291 -0.46 22.78 -8.53
C GLU A 291 0.03 23.37 -9.85
N ASP A 292 1.22 23.97 -9.85
CA ASP A 292 1.82 24.60 -11.03
C ASP A 292 2.62 23.61 -11.88
N ALA A 293 2.96 22.44 -11.34
CA ALA A 293 3.73 21.41 -12.02
C ALA A 293 2.97 20.81 -13.20
N SER A 294 3.68 20.39 -14.25
CA SER A 294 3.03 19.62 -15.31
C SER A 294 2.59 18.25 -14.78
N VAL A 295 1.42 17.80 -15.22
CA VAL A 295 0.92 16.45 -14.91
C VAL A 295 1.94 15.40 -15.34
N GLU A 296 2.65 15.62 -16.44
CA GLU A 296 3.66 14.68 -16.95
C GLU A 296 4.84 14.52 -15.98
N SER A 297 5.35 15.62 -15.40
CA SER A 297 6.38 15.54 -14.36
C SER A 297 5.91 14.80 -13.11
N LEU A 298 4.67 15.05 -12.68
CA LEU A 298 4.09 14.33 -11.55
C LEU A 298 3.85 12.84 -11.87
N MET A 299 3.61 12.48 -13.13
CA MET A 299 3.43 11.09 -13.57
C MET A 299 4.75 10.33 -13.77
N THR A 300 5.87 11.02 -13.99
CA THR A 300 7.14 10.39 -14.40
C THR A 300 8.26 10.53 -13.38
N ILE A 301 8.31 11.62 -12.61
CA ILE A 301 9.38 11.88 -11.65
C ILE A 301 8.98 11.34 -10.27
N GLN A 302 9.47 10.14 -9.95
CA GLN A 302 9.20 9.47 -8.67
C GLN A 302 9.57 10.32 -7.45
N GLN A 303 10.62 11.15 -7.55
CA GLN A 303 11.06 12.02 -6.46
C GLN A 303 9.97 12.96 -5.95
N ASN A 304 9.01 13.34 -6.80
CA ASN A 304 7.88 14.21 -6.41
C ASN A 304 6.92 13.55 -5.40
N TRP A 305 7.05 12.24 -5.21
CA TRP A 305 6.23 11.44 -4.32
C TRP A 305 7.01 10.84 -3.15
N LYS A 306 8.35 10.96 -3.14
CA LYS A 306 9.17 10.45 -2.04
C LYS A 306 9.02 11.35 -0.81
N LEU A 307 9.05 10.74 0.36
CA LEU A 307 9.08 11.47 1.62
C LEU A 307 10.54 11.79 1.94
N THR A 308 10.90 13.07 1.90
CA THR A 308 12.28 13.53 2.12
C THR A 308 12.45 13.99 3.57
N PRO A 309 13.52 13.59 4.28
CA PRO A 309 13.76 14.07 5.63
C PRO A 309 13.77 15.60 5.70
N GLY A 310 13.03 16.16 6.66
CA GLY A 310 12.87 17.61 6.83
C GLY A 310 11.67 18.21 6.10
N ASP A 311 11.03 17.49 5.17
CA ASP A 311 9.76 17.93 4.57
C ASP A 311 8.64 17.90 5.62
N LYS A 312 7.94 19.03 5.80
CA LYS A 312 6.89 19.14 6.82
C LYS A 312 5.57 18.47 6.42
N TRP A 313 5.26 18.44 5.11
CA TRP A 313 3.94 18.04 4.61
C TRP A 313 3.50 16.63 5.05
N HIS A 314 4.45 15.70 5.20
CA HIS A 314 4.13 14.32 5.57
C HIS A 314 3.98 14.11 7.08
N GLY A 315 4.51 15.01 7.92
CA GLY A 315 4.36 14.98 9.38
C GLY A 315 5.07 13.82 10.08
N PHE A 316 6.14 13.29 9.49
CA PHE A 316 6.95 12.22 10.09
C PHE A 316 8.33 12.78 10.42
N ASP A 317 8.59 13.00 11.71
CA ASP A 317 9.81 13.69 12.17
C ASP A 317 11.09 12.90 11.88
N GLU A 318 11.04 11.57 12.04
CA GLU A 318 12.18 10.68 11.88
C GLU A 318 11.98 9.72 10.69
N ILE A 319 11.95 10.27 9.48
CA ILE A 319 11.91 9.45 8.26
C ILE A 319 13.32 9.19 7.71
N ASP A 320 13.59 7.94 7.35
CA ASP A 320 14.81 7.57 6.66
C ASP A 320 14.84 8.15 5.23
N ASN A 321 15.99 8.64 4.79
CA ASN A 321 16.15 9.11 3.41
C ASN A 321 15.94 7.96 2.41
N ASP A 322 15.31 8.28 1.27
CA ASP A 322 15.03 7.35 0.18
C ASP A 322 14.43 6.02 0.67
N TRP A 323 13.39 6.13 1.49
CA TRP A 323 12.81 4.98 2.17
C TRP A 323 11.39 4.67 1.77
N CYS A 324 10.59 5.71 1.54
CA CYS A 324 9.18 5.56 1.27
C CYS A 324 8.70 6.63 0.28
N MET A 325 7.71 6.27 -0.53
CA MET A 325 6.97 7.20 -1.37
C MET A 325 5.47 7.13 -1.06
N LEU A 326 4.76 8.21 -1.33
CA LEU A 326 3.31 8.28 -1.33
C LEU A 326 2.77 7.81 -2.68
N ASP A 327 1.81 6.90 -2.65
CA ASP A 327 1.06 6.47 -3.81
C ASP A 327 0.13 7.60 -4.31
N PRO A 328 0.30 8.07 -5.57
CA PRO A 328 -0.55 9.11 -6.15
C PRO A 328 -2.04 8.82 -6.02
N ILE A 329 -2.47 7.56 -6.13
CA ILE A 329 -3.88 7.17 -6.25
C ILE A 329 -4.60 7.05 -4.89
N LYS A 330 -3.86 7.11 -3.78
CA LYS A 330 -4.40 7.09 -2.41
C LYS A 330 -4.57 8.52 -1.91
N VAL A 331 -5.64 9.17 -2.37
CA VAL A 331 -5.80 10.61 -2.15
C VAL A 331 -6.42 10.90 -0.79
N SER A 332 -5.61 11.38 0.13
CA SER A 332 -6.07 11.92 1.41
C SER A 332 -6.26 13.43 1.31
N LEU A 333 -7.42 13.90 1.76
CA LEU A 333 -7.71 15.31 1.99
C LEU A 333 -7.67 15.59 3.49
N LEU A 334 -7.01 16.68 3.86
CA LEU A 334 -6.94 17.17 5.22
C LEU A 334 -7.98 18.27 5.43
N THR A 335 -8.75 18.15 6.49
CA THR A 335 -9.64 19.21 6.97
C THR A 335 -8.90 20.12 7.95
N PRO A 336 -9.23 21.42 8.04
CA PRO A 336 -8.63 22.29 9.04
C PRO A 336 -8.94 21.81 10.46
N GLY A 337 -8.01 22.02 11.39
CA GLY A 337 -8.17 21.69 12.80
C GLY A 337 -6.86 21.31 13.51
N LEU A 338 -5.82 20.99 12.74
CA LEU A 338 -4.45 20.84 13.22
C LEU A 338 -3.52 21.79 12.46
N ASP A 339 -2.51 22.32 13.15
CA ASP A 339 -1.36 22.98 12.53
C ASP A 339 -0.34 21.96 12.00
N ASP A 340 0.71 22.44 11.31
CA ASP A 340 1.77 21.59 10.77
C ASP A 340 2.60 20.86 11.85
N ASN A 341 2.51 21.29 13.11
CA ASN A 341 3.16 20.65 14.26
C ASN A 341 2.24 19.67 14.99
N GLY A 342 0.99 19.51 14.54
CA GLY A 342 -0.01 18.65 15.16
C GLY A 342 -0.70 19.24 16.40
N ASN A 343 -0.63 20.55 16.63
CA ASN A 343 -1.41 21.22 17.66
C ASN A 343 -2.81 21.54 17.13
N PHE A 344 -3.81 21.45 18.00
CA PHE A 344 -5.16 21.89 17.67
C PHE A 344 -5.20 23.39 17.40
N LEU A 345 -5.87 23.75 16.31
CA LEU A 345 -6.26 25.13 16.02
C LEU A 345 -7.46 25.53 16.89
N GLU A 346 -7.70 26.84 17.05
CA GLU A 346 -8.89 27.34 17.77
C GLU A 346 -10.20 26.93 17.11
N THR A 347 -10.19 26.77 15.78
CA THR A 347 -11.33 26.34 14.97
C THR A 347 -10.92 25.19 14.05
N GLY A 348 -11.89 24.39 13.62
CA GLY A 348 -11.65 23.27 12.73
C GLY A 348 -12.92 22.69 12.16
N VAL A 349 -12.76 21.74 11.25
CA VAL A 349 -13.85 21.05 10.55
C VAL A 349 -13.62 19.55 10.73
N PRO A 350 -14.38 18.86 11.60
CA PRO A 350 -14.20 17.43 11.81
C PRO A 350 -14.50 16.60 10.55
N ALA A 351 -13.58 15.72 10.16
CA ALA A 351 -13.72 14.88 8.97
C ALA A 351 -14.91 13.89 9.05
N ALA A 352 -15.36 13.55 10.26
CA ALA A 352 -16.59 12.78 10.48
C ALA A 352 -17.83 13.47 9.91
N LEU A 353 -17.94 14.80 10.07
CA LEU A 353 -19.07 15.57 9.55
C LEU A 353 -19.04 15.65 8.02
N VAL A 354 -17.85 15.84 7.45
CA VAL A 354 -17.62 15.80 6.00
C VAL A 354 -18.08 14.46 5.43
N THR A 355 -17.70 13.36 6.09
CA THR A 355 -18.04 12.00 5.67
C THR A 355 -19.55 11.75 5.73
N ALA A 356 -20.22 12.19 6.80
CA ALA A 356 -21.66 12.08 6.93
C ALA A 356 -22.39 12.85 5.81
N TYR A 357 -21.90 14.06 5.49
CA TYR A 357 -22.44 14.85 4.39
C TYR A 357 -22.23 14.17 3.03
N LEU A 358 -21.01 13.72 2.72
CA LEU A 358 -20.72 12.98 1.48
C LEU A 358 -21.61 11.74 1.31
N GLY A 359 -21.91 11.04 2.41
CA GLY A 359 -22.82 9.89 2.43
C GLY A 359 -24.23 10.21 1.93
N ARG A 360 -24.76 11.43 2.19
CA ARG A 360 -26.07 11.88 1.68
C ARG A 360 -26.11 11.98 0.15
N PHE A 361 -24.95 12.15 -0.48
CA PHE A 361 -24.78 12.21 -1.94
C PHE A 361 -24.26 10.89 -2.53
N GLY A 362 -24.26 9.80 -1.74
CA GLY A 362 -23.80 8.49 -2.21
C GLY A 362 -22.28 8.39 -2.41
N ILE A 363 -21.50 9.28 -1.79
CA ILE A 363 -20.03 9.24 -1.83
C ILE A 363 -19.53 8.70 -0.49
N VAL A 364 -18.84 7.57 -0.52
CA VAL A 364 -18.29 6.92 0.68
C VAL A 364 -16.76 6.92 0.60
N PRO A 365 -16.08 7.72 1.44
CA PRO A 365 -14.63 7.67 1.59
C PRO A 365 -14.15 6.28 2.03
N THR A 366 -12.92 5.94 1.67
CA THR A 366 -12.30 4.65 2.02
C THR A 366 -11.74 4.65 3.44
N ARG A 367 -11.43 5.83 3.99
CA ARG A 367 -11.04 6.04 5.40
C ARG A 367 -11.37 7.46 5.82
N THR A 368 -11.81 7.59 7.07
CA THR A 368 -12.05 8.86 7.75
C THR A 368 -11.41 8.78 9.14
N THR A 369 -10.59 9.76 9.49
CA THR A 369 -10.05 9.94 10.87
C THR A 369 -10.61 11.24 11.46
N ASP A 370 -9.91 11.88 12.40
CA ASP A 370 -10.31 13.17 12.95
C ASP A 370 -10.26 14.29 11.90
N PHE A 371 -9.18 14.32 11.11
CA PHE A 371 -8.94 15.38 10.11
C PHE A 371 -8.48 14.87 8.73
N GLN A 372 -8.52 13.56 8.49
CA GLN A 372 -8.22 12.97 7.18
C GLN A 372 -9.49 12.35 6.59
N VAL A 373 -9.75 12.61 5.31
CA VAL A 373 -10.73 11.87 4.48
C VAL A 373 -10.01 11.33 3.25
N MET A 374 -9.97 10.01 3.07
CA MET A 374 -9.25 9.38 1.98
C MET A 374 -10.18 8.79 0.92
N PHE A 375 -9.87 9.05 -0.34
CA PHE A 375 -10.54 8.53 -1.51
C PHE A 375 -9.61 7.65 -2.33
N LEU A 376 -10.14 6.51 -2.78
CA LEU A 376 -9.40 5.56 -3.57
C LEU A 376 -9.68 5.76 -5.05
N PHE A 377 -8.64 6.08 -5.82
CA PHE A 377 -8.68 6.06 -7.27
C PHE A 377 -8.29 4.67 -7.75
N SER A 378 -9.04 4.12 -8.70
CA SER A 378 -8.84 2.76 -9.23
C SER A 378 -9.13 2.74 -10.73
N MET A 379 -8.76 1.64 -11.41
CA MET A 379 -9.01 1.47 -12.84
C MET A 379 -10.50 1.46 -13.22
N GLY A 380 -11.41 1.36 -12.24
CA GLY A 380 -12.85 1.47 -12.46
C GLY A 380 -13.38 2.91 -12.45
N ILE A 381 -12.53 3.93 -12.22
CA ILE A 381 -12.97 5.33 -12.25
C ILE A 381 -13.17 5.81 -13.68
N THR A 382 -14.23 6.57 -13.94
CA THR A 382 -14.46 7.23 -15.23
C THR A 382 -14.03 8.69 -15.17
N LYS A 383 -13.53 9.22 -16.28
CA LYS A 383 -13.24 10.65 -16.43
C LYS A 383 -14.46 11.49 -16.03
N GLY A 384 -14.23 12.53 -15.23
CA GLY A 384 -15.28 13.41 -14.71
C GLY A 384 -15.88 13.02 -13.35
N LYS A 385 -15.66 11.79 -12.84
CA LYS A 385 -16.15 11.41 -11.49
C LYS A 385 -15.48 12.22 -10.38
N ARG A 386 -14.25 12.69 -10.61
CA ARG A 386 -13.55 13.62 -9.70
C ARG A 386 -14.30 14.95 -9.53
N ASP A 387 -14.96 15.44 -10.57
CA ASP A 387 -15.65 16.74 -10.53
C ASP A 387 -16.90 16.67 -9.65
N THR A 388 -17.58 15.51 -9.61
CA THR A 388 -18.66 15.24 -8.66
C THR A 388 -18.18 15.37 -7.21
N LEU A 389 -17.00 14.85 -6.90
CA LEU A 389 -16.42 14.94 -5.55
C LEU A 389 -16.08 16.40 -5.20
N ILE A 390 -15.41 17.13 -6.10
CA ILE A 390 -15.08 18.56 -5.91
C ILE A 390 -16.37 19.37 -5.65
N ASN A 391 -17.39 19.20 -6.49
CA ASN A 391 -18.66 19.91 -6.34
C ASN A 391 -19.35 19.62 -5.00
N THR A 392 -19.27 18.36 -4.53
CA THR A 392 -19.87 17.97 -3.25
C THR A 392 -19.10 18.59 -2.08
N LEU A 393 -17.78 18.66 -2.13
CA LEU A 393 -16.93 19.32 -1.11
C LEU A 393 -17.15 20.84 -1.08
N LEU A 394 -17.27 21.48 -2.24
CA LEU A 394 -17.66 22.90 -2.34
C LEU A 394 -19.05 23.14 -1.74
N SER A 395 -20.00 22.24 -1.98
CA SER A 395 -21.34 22.33 -1.38
C SER A 395 -21.31 22.15 0.13
N PHE A 396 -20.54 21.18 0.63
CA PHE A 396 -20.33 20.99 2.07
C PHE A 396 -19.83 22.29 2.72
N LYS A 397 -18.78 22.89 2.14
CA LYS A 397 -18.22 24.15 2.64
C LYS A 397 -19.27 25.24 2.73
N ARG A 398 -20.02 25.49 1.64
CA ARG A 398 -21.09 26.52 1.62
C ARG A 398 -22.13 26.32 2.73
N HIS A 399 -22.56 25.07 2.96
CA HIS A 399 -23.51 24.78 4.03
C HIS A 399 -22.90 24.95 5.43
N TYR A 400 -21.64 24.55 5.59
CA TYR A 400 -20.89 24.71 6.83
C TYR A 400 -20.73 26.20 7.18
N ASP A 401 -20.30 27.03 6.24
CA ASP A 401 -20.10 28.47 6.43
C ASP A 401 -21.42 29.20 6.72
N ALA A 402 -22.51 28.79 6.06
CA ALA A 402 -23.83 29.34 6.28
C ALA A 402 -24.49 28.86 7.60
N ASN A 403 -23.86 27.92 8.31
CA ASN A 403 -24.46 27.20 9.45
C ASN A 403 -25.88 26.71 9.12
N ALA A 404 -26.02 26.10 7.94
CA ALA A 404 -27.32 25.72 7.38
C ALA A 404 -27.97 24.57 8.16
N ASP A 405 -29.31 24.56 8.21
CA ASP A 405 -30.11 23.45 8.73
C ASP A 405 -30.38 22.46 7.56
N ILE A 406 -29.70 21.30 7.55
CA ILE A 406 -29.59 20.37 6.39
C ILE A 406 -29.86 18.90 6.69
#